data_AF-A0A1B6GX23-F1
#
_entry.id   AF-A0A1B6GX23-F1
#
_cell.length_a   1.000
_cell.length_b   1.000
_cell.length_c   1.000
_cell.angle_alpha   90.00
_cell.angle_beta   90.00
_cell.angle_gamma   90.00
#
_symmetry.space_group_name_H-M   'P 1'
#
loop_
_entity.id
_entity.type
_entity.pdbx_description
1 polymer ?
#
loop_
_entity_poly.entity_id
_entity_poly.type
_entity_poly.pdbx_seq_one_letter_code
_entity_poly.pdbx_strand_id
1 'polypeptide(L)'
;MSDTIKLADLNSYLAENSYIAGFQPSQNDNIVIEHLKGQNIQQFSHIARWYNHILSFGSNRDKFPEAVEGHITSFNISSLKGSKPETSVYRIVPGMLRPSPVTELSPWPSYIQDRI
;
A
#
# COMPACT_ATOMS: atom_id res chain seq x y z
N MET A 1 8.32 -6.20 -26.76
CA MET A 1 7.90 -4.78 -26.77
C MET A 1 7.91 -4.32 -25.33
N SER A 2 8.63 -3.25 -25.03
CA SER A 2 8.65 -2.66 -23.68
C SER A 2 7.29 -2.00 -23.43
N ASP A 3 6.43 -2.69 -22.68
CA ASP A 3 5.14 -2.16 -22.26
C ASP A 3 5.36 -0.91 -21.42
N THR A 4 5.10 0.24 -22.03
CA THR A 4 5.44 1.53 -21.45
C THR A 4 4.37 1.93 -20.45
N ILE A 5 4.74 2.04 -19.17
CA ILE A 5 3.87 2.53 -18.11
C ILE A 5 3.55 4.00 -18.37
N LYS A 6 2.27 4.34 -18.53
CA LYS A 6 1.82 5.73 -18.62
C LYS A 6 1.73 6.33 -17.22
N LEU A 7 2.54 7.36 -16.95
CA LEU A 7 2.60 8.01 -15.63
C LEU A 7 1.26 8.59 -15.16
N ALA A 8 0.47 9.18 -16.06
CA ALA A 8 -0.83 9.74 -15.70
C ALA A 8 -1.82 8.68 -15.18
N ASP A 9 -1.84 7.51 -15.82
CA ASP A 9 -2.73 6.42 -15.43
C ASP A 9 -2.27 5.82 -14.09
N LEU A 10 -0.95 5.64 -13.91
CA LEU A 10 -0.36 5.18 -12.65
C LEU A 10 -0.65 6.14 -11.49
N ASN A 11 -0.53 7.45 -11.73
CA ASN A 11 -0.84 8.47 -10.71
C ASN A 11 -2.32 8.41 -10.30
N SER A 12 -3.23 8.20 -11.25
CA SER A 12 -4.67 8.07 -10.98
C SER A 12 -4.97 6.81 -10.19
N TYR A 13 -4.32 5.69 -10.51
CA TYR A 13 -4.45 4.44 -9.75
C TYR A 13 -3.94 4.58 -8.31
N LEU A 14 -2.78 5.21 -8.10
CA LEU A 14 -2.18 5.45 -6.78
C LEU A 14 -2.88 6.53 -5.95
N ALA A 15 -3.89 7.20 -6.52
CA ALA A 15 -4.78 8.06 -5.76
C ALA A 15 -5.72 7.22 -4.88
N GLU A 16 -6.19 6.08 -5.39
CA GLU A 16 -7.09 5.16 -4.68
C GLU A 16 -6.35 4.01 -3.97
N ASN A 17 -5.11 3.72 -4.41
CA ASN A 17 -4.34 2.58 -3.93
C ASN A 17 -3.04 3.02 -3.25
N SER A 18 -2.62 2.28 -2.22
CA SER A 18 -1.35 2.54 -1.53
C SER A 18 -0.17 1.74 -2.08
N TYR A 19 -0.44 0.67 -2.84
CA TYR A 19 0.55 -0.23 -3.41
C TYR A 19 0.14 -0.61 -4.84
N ILE A 20 1.08 -1.17 -5.60
CA ILE A 20 0.79 -1.64 -6.96
C ILE A 20 -0.14 -2.86 -6.95
N ALA A 21 -0.03 -3.72 -5.96
CA ALA A 21 -0.92 -4.86 -5.77
C ALA A 21 -1.37 -5.01 -4.32
N GLY A 22 -2.68 -5.17 -4.12
CA GLY A 22 -3.28 -5.39 -2.80
C GLY A 22 -3.05 -4.23 -1.83
N PHE A 23 -2.91 -4.56 -0.54
CA PHE A 23 -2.79 -3.60 0.56
C PHE A 23 -1.44 -3.69 1.30
N GLN A 24 -0.49 -4.46 0.76
CA GLN A 24 0.83 -4.70 1.34
C GLN A 24 1.92 -4.47 0.27
N PRO A 25 3.14 -4.09 0.66
CA PRO A 25 4.25 -4.00 -0.28
C PRO A 25 4.53 -5.37 -0.90
N SER A 26 4.82 -5.40 -2.19
CA SER A 26 5.02 -6.63 -2.98
C SER A 26 6.16 -6.46 -3.98
N GLN A 27 6.64 -7.55 -4.58
CA GLN A 27 7.64 -7.47 -5.66
C GLN A 27 7.19 -6.62 -6.86
N ASN A 28 5.87 -6.45 -7.05
CA ASN A 28 5.32 -5.57 -8.09
C ASN A 28 5.76 -4.13 -7.91
N ASP A 29 5.86 -3.66 -6.66
CA ASP A 29 6.29 -2.31 -6.36
C ASP A 29 7.77 -2.09 -6.75
N ASN A 30 8.61 -3.11 -6.57
CA ASN A 30 10.01 -3.08 -6.98
C ASN A 30 10.16 -2.97 -8.49
N ILE A 31 9.39 -3.78 -9.24
CA ILE A 31 9.40 -3.74 -10.71
C ILE A 31 9.01 -2.35 -11.21
N VAL A 32 7.96 -1.74 -10.67
CA VAL A 32 7.53 -0.40 -11.09
C VAL A 32 8.56 0.67 -10.74
N ILE A 33 9.21 0.60 -9.57
CA ILE A 33 10.31 1.52 -9.24
C ILE A 33 11.44 1.46 -10.27
N GLU A 34 11.85 0.26 -10.67
CA GLU A 34 12.91 0.09 -11.67
C GLU A 34 12.53 0.73 -13.01
N HIS A 35 11.26 0.61 -13.43
CA HIS A 35 10.75 1.25 -14.64
C HIS A 35 10.68 2.78 -14.55
N LEU A 36 10.47 3.32 -13.35
CA LEU A 36 10.38 4.76 -13.11
C LEU A 36 11.75 5.43 -12.91
N LYS A 37 12.84 4.66 -12.75
CA LYS A 37 14.19 5.21 -12.65
C LYS A 37 14.51 6.08 -13.87
N GLY A 38 14.83 7.35 -13.60
CA GLY A 38 15.15 8.33 -14.64
C GLY A 38 13.95 9.06 -15.25
N GLN A 39 12.72 8.75 -14.85
CA GLN A 39 11.53 9.49 -15.27
C GLN A 39 11.24 10.67 -14.34
N ASN A 40 10.63 11.74 -14.87
CA ASN A 40 10.20 12.88 -14.06
C ASN A 40 8.87 12.57 -13.33
N ILE A 41 8.98 11.92 -12.16
CA ILE A 41 7.83 11.57 -11.32
C ILE A 41 7.40 12.69 -10.36
N GLN A 42 8.18 13.76 -10.23
CA GLN A 42 7.96 14.83 -9.24
C GLN A 42 6.66 15.61 -9.48
N GLN A 43 6.22 15.66 -10.74
CA GLN A 43 4.95 16.28 -11.12
C GLN A 43 3.71 15.46 -10.72
N PHE A 44 3.90 14.21 -10.29
CA PHE A 44 2.83 13.27 -9.93
C PHE A 44 2.86 12.98 -8.43
N SER A 45 2.07 13.73 -7.66
CA SER A 45 2.08 13.68 -6.20
C SER A 45 1.82 12.27 -5.62
N HIS A 46 0.91 11.50 -6.21
CA HIS A 46 0.60 10.15 -5.74
C HIS A 46 1.73 9.17 -6.04
N ILE A 47 2.37 9.29 -7.21
CA ILE A 47 3.56 8.52 -7.55
C ILE A 47 4.71 8.89 -6.62
N ALA A 48 4.99 10.18 -6.42
CA ALA A 48 6.08 10.65 -5.57
C ALA A 48 5.91 10.16 -4.11
N ARG A 49 4.69 10.24 -3.56
CA ARG A 49 4.34 9.70 -2.24
C ARG A 49 4.68 8.21 -2.15
N TRP A 50 4.14 7.40 -3.07
CA TRP A 50 4.34 5.96 -3.08
C TRP A 50 5.80 5.58 -3.32
N TYR A 51 6.48 6.25 -4.25
CA TYR A 51 7.89 6.01 -4.56
C TYR A 51 8.78 6.23 -3.34
N ASN A 52 8.60 7.36 -2.64
CA ASN A 52 9.33 7.65 -1.40
C ASN A 52 9.01 6.64 -0.30
N HIS A 53 7.74 6.22 -0.18
CA HIS A 53 7.32 5.18 0.76
C HIS A 53 8.04 3.86 0.50
N ILE A 54 8.03 3.36 -0.73
CA ILE A 54 8.70 2.10 -1.08
C ILE A 54 10.23 2.21 -0.95
N LEU A 55 10.84 3.37 -1.27
CA LEU A 55 12.27 3.58 -1.06
C LEU A 55 12.67 3.55 0.42
N SER A 56 11.79 3.96 1.33
CA SER A 56 12.07 3.96 2.78
C SER A 56 12.37 2.56 3.34
N PHE A 57 11.94 1.50 2.67
CA PHE A 57 12.22 0.12 3.06
C PHE A 57 13.68 -0.29 2.82
N GLY A 58 14.43 0.43 1.97
CA GLY A 58 15.84 0.15 1.67
C GLY A 58 16.08 -1.31 1.25
N SER A 59 17.01 -2.00 1.90
CA SER A 59 17.32 -3.41 1.64
C SER A 59 16.21 -4.39 2.06
N ASN A 60 15.21 -3.97 2.82
CA ASN A 60 14.09 -4.85 3.18
C ASN A 60 13.12 -5.09 2.01
N ARG A 61 13.27 -4.35 0.90
CA ARG A 61 12.51 -4.55 -0.33
C ARG A 61 12.72 -5.93 -0.95
N ASP A 62 13.89 -6.54 -0.72
CA ASP A 62 14.20 -7.89 -1.19
C ASP A 62 13.37 -8.96 -0.47
N LYS A 63 12.80 -8.62 0.69
CA LYS A 63 11.95 -9.51 1.51
C LYS A 63 10.46 -9.32 1.23
N PHE A 64 10.10 -8.51 0.24
CA PHE A 64 8.69 -8.34 -0.11
C PHE A 64 8.10 -9.67 -0.60
N PRO A 65 6.83 -9.96 -0.24
CA PRO A 65 6.13 -11.12 -0.77
C PRO A 65 6.11 -11.11 -2.29
N GLU A 66 6.10 -12.32 -2.85
CA GLU A 66 6.14 -12.56 -4.29
C GLU A 66 5.01 -11.81 -5.01
N ALA A 67 5.25 -11.52 -6.29
CA ALA A 67 4.28 -10.88 -7.15
C ALA A 67 2.94 -11.64 -7.13
N VAL A 68 1.85 -10.97 -6.78
CA VAL A 68 0.52 -11.54 -6.95
C VAL A 68 0.20 -11.54 -8.45
N GLU A 69 0.02 -12.73 -9.02
CA GLU A 69 -0.30 -12.89 -10.43
C GLU A 69 -1.60 -12.15 -10.78
N GLY A 70 -1.58 -11.42 -11.89
CA GLY A 70 -2.75 -10.74 -12.45
C GLY A 70 -2.70 -9.21 -12.49
N HIS A 71 -1.65 -8.57 -11.95
CA HIS A 71 -1.69 -7.12 -11.74
C HIS A 71 -0.64 -6.23 -12.43
N ILE A 72 0.34 -6.75 -13.17
CA ILE A 72 1.43 -5.89 -13.70
C ILE A 72 2.01 -6.20 -15.07
N THR A 73 1.54 -7.19 -15.82
CA THR A 73 2.06 -7.42 -17.19
C THR A 73 1.28 -6.69 -18.27
N SER A 74 0.17 -6.04 -17.94
CA SER A 74 -0.53 -5.14 -18.86
C SER A 74 -1.30 -4.09 -18.08
N PHE A 75 -0.79 -2.86 -18.00
CA PHE A 75 -1.52 -1.74 -17.42
C PHE A 75 -2.63 -1.29 -18.39
N ASN A 76 -3.66 -2.12 -18.56
CA ASN A 76 -4.99 -1.63 -18.93
C ASN A 76 -5.73 -1.31 -17.64
N ILE A 77 -5.39 -0.15 -17.05
CA ILE A 77 -5.88 0.33 -15.75
C ILE A 77 -7.42 0.47 -15.73
N SER A 78 -8.05 0.51 -16.91
CA SER A 78 -9.51 0.49 -17.10
C SER A 78 -10.21 -0.78 -16.57
N SER A 79 -9.48 -1.88 -16.35
CA SER A 79 -10.06 -3.15 -15.88
C SER A 79 -10.08 -3.31 -14.36
N LEU A 80 -9.54 -2.35 -13.60
CA LEU A 80 -9.35 -2.46 -12.16
C LEU A 80 -10.52 -1.83 -11.38
N LYS A 81 -11.74 -2.34 -11.61
CA LYS A 81 -12.82 -2.16 -10.62
C LYS A 81 -12.64 -3.21 -9.54
N GLY A 82 -12.37 -2.72 -8.33
CA GLY A 82 -11.97 -3.49 -7.16
C GLY A 82 -12.76 -4.78 -6.95
N SER A 83 -12.00 -5.87 -6.79
CA SER A 83 -12.49 -7.03 -6.07
C SER A 83 -12.78 -6.62 -4.62
N LYS A 84 -14.02 -6.88 -4.20
CA LYS A 84 -14.55 -6.68 -2.85
C LYS A 84 -13.59 -7.31 -1.83
N PRO A 85 -13.33 -6.67 -0.67
CA PRO A 85 -12.35 -7.16 0.29
C PRO A 85 -12.72 -8.56 0.77
N GLU A 86 -11.82 -9.52 0.55
CA GLU A 86 -11.87 -10.79 1.25
C GLU A 86 -11.54 -10.52 2.72
N THR A 87 -12.51 -10.81 3.57
CA THR A 87 -12.45 -10.60 5.02
C THR A 87 -11.17 -11.22 5.56
N SER A 88 -10.26 -10.42 6.11
CA SER A 88 -9.09 -10.91 6.85
C SER A 88 -9.60 -11.66 8.08
N VAL A 89 -9.67 -12.99 7.98
CA VAL A 89 -9.96 -13.87 9.11
C VAL A 89 -8.73 -13.82 10.02
N TYR A 90 -8.78 -13.01 11.06
CA TYR A 90 -7.78 -13.10 12.13
C TYR A 90 -7.77 -14.54 12.66
N ARG A 91 -6.63 -15.22 12.52
CA ARG A 91 -6.41 -16.54 13.12
C ARG A 91 -6.42 -16.37 14.63
N ILE A 92 -7.54 -16.71 15.28
CA ILE A 92 -7.67 -16.70 16.73
C ILE A 92 -6.73 -17.78 17.28
N VAL A 93 -5.61 -17.37 17.87
CA VAL A 93 -4.77 -18.26 18.68
C VAL A 93 -5.47 -18.49 20.04
N PRO A 94 -5.44 -19.71 20.60
CA PRO A 94 -6.01 -19.96 21.92
C PRO A 94 -5.35 -19.04 22.95
N GLY A 95 -6.13 -18.17 23.60
CA GLY A 95 -5.66 -17.24 24.63
C GLY A 95 -5.61 -15.75 24.23
N MET A 96 -5.90 -15.40 22.96
CA MET A 96 -6.03 -13.99 22.58
C MET A 96 -7.40 -13.45 23.01
N LEU A 97 -7.42 -12.51 23.97
CA LEU A 97 -8.63 -11.76 24.29
C LEU A 97 -9.06 -10.97 23.04
N ARG A 98 -10.33 -11.10 22.66
CA ARG A 98 -10.90 -10.26 21.57
C ARG A 98 -10.61 -8.79 21.91
N PRO A 99 -10.14 -7.95 20.98
CA PRO A 99 -10.06 -6.53 21.24
C PRO A 99 -11.47 -6.05 21.56
N SER A 100 -11.65 -5.51 22.77
CA SER A 100 -12.91 -4.88 23.16
C SER A 100 -13.25 -3.80 22.13
N PRO A 101 -14.55 -3.58 21.82
CA PRO A 101 -14.96 -2.44 21.00
C PRO A 101 -14.31 -1.18 21.58
N VAL A 102 -13.66 -0.38 20.73
CA VAL A 102 -13.06 0.89 21.14
C VAL A 102 -14.19 1.77 21.66
N THR A 103 -14.35 1.73 22.98
CA THR A 103 -15.27 2.58 23.71
C THR A 103 -14.40 3.71 24.21
N GLU A 104 -14.71 4.93 23.78
CA GLU A 104 -14.02 6.12 24.29
C GLU A 104 -14.19 6.13 25.82
N LEU A 105 -13.08 5.91 26.53
CA LEU A 105 -13.06 5.89 28.00
C LEU A 105 -13.40 7.29 28.48
N SER A 106 -14.67 7.49 28.81
CA SER A 106 -15.17 8.66 29.51
C SER A 106 -15.31 8.30 30.99
N PRO A 107 -14.57 8.95 31.91
CA PRO A 107 -13.64 10.08 31.73
C PRO A 107 -12.23 9.66 31.29
N TRP A 108 -11.49 10.62 30.72
CA TRP A 108 -10.12 10.43 30.26
C TRP A 108 -9.20 9.91 31.37
N PRO A 109 -8.26 9.01 31.06
CA PRO A 109 -7.24 8.55 32.00
C PRO A 109 -6.46 9.70 32.65
N SER A 110 -6.20 9.58 33.95
CA SER A 110 -5.61 10.63 34.80
C SER A 110 -4.26 11.16 34.33
N TYR A 111 -3.45 10.37 33.61
CA TYR A 111 -2.14 10.79 33.11
C TYR A 111 -2.20 11.91 32.06
N ILE A 112 -3.39 12.23 31.54
CA ILE A 112 -3.61 13.35 30.60
C ILE A 112 -3.84 14.66 31.36
N GLN A 113 -4.33 14.58 32.60
CA GLN A 113 -4.63 15.75 33.42
C GLN A 113 -3.37 16.43 33.96
N ASP A 114 -2.28 15.68 34.16
CA ASP A 114 -1.00 16.21 34.68
C ASP A 114 -0.20 17.05 33.66
N ARG A 115 -0.75 17.28 32.46
CA ARG A 115 -0.10 18.06 31.39
C ARG A 115 -0.90 19.26 30.89
N ILE A 116 -1.97 19.65 31.58
CA ILE A 116 -2.83 20.79 31.25
C ILE A 116 -2.65 21.92 32.25
#